data_AF-R4JEV5-F1
#
_entry.id   AF-R4JEV5-F1
#
_cell.length_a   1.000
_cell.length_b   1.000
_cell.length_c   1.000
_cell.angle_alpha   90.00
_cell.angle_beta   90.00
_cell.angle_gamma   90.00
#
_symmetry.space_group_name_H-M   'P 1'
#
loop_
_entity.id
_entity.type
_entity.pdbx_description
1 polymer ?
#
loop_
_entity_poly.entity_id
_entity_poly.type
_entity_poly.pdbx_seq_one_letter_code
_entity_poly.pdbx_strand_id
1 'polypeptide(L)'
;VVRKSKGFSWGPAGVSTALFTGVVMKDIIERAKPLRKAKYVCMEGADKLPNGYYGTSVKLNWVMDPNRGIMLAHKMNGEMLRPDHGKPLRAVIPGQIGGRSVKWLKKLIITAEPSDNWYHIYDNRVLPTTVDPDEAAKNAKWWMDDRYAIYDLSPNSAIACPAHEEKLALSTSPNSYNVRGYAYSGGGRRVTRCELSLDKGRTWRLAKIDYAEDKYRAFEDRQLYGARLDMDWRETSFCWCFWNLEISTAELKEADDIVVRVMDEAMCVQPRDMYWSVL
;
A
#
# COMPACT_ATOMS: atom_id res chain seq x y z
N VAL A 1 13.94 -17.42 -9.36
CA VAL A 1 12.76 -17.81 -8.56
C VAL A 1 13.25 -18.56 -7.34
N VAL A 2 13.07 -18.03 -6.13
CA VAL A 2 13.51 -18.68 -4.87
C VAL A 2 12.69 -19.95 -4.62
N ARG A 3 11.36 -19.84 -4.64
CA ARG A 3 10.40 -20.95 -4.62
C ARG A 3 9.13 -20.50 -5.32
N LYS A 4 8.53 -21.36 -6.15
CA LYS A 4 7.26 -21.04 -6.84
C LYS A 4 6.12 -21.03 -5.82
N SER A 5 5.33 -19.96 -5.81
CA SER A 5 4.08 -19.83 -5.05
C SER A 5 2.86 -19.80 -5.98
N LYS A 6 1.66 -19.81 -5.39
CA LYS A 6 0.40 -19.59 -6.12
C LYS A 6 0.10 -18.09 -6.10
N GLY A 7 -0.29 -17.52 -7.24
CA GLY A 7 -0.66 -16.11 -7.34
C GLY A 7 -0.25 -15.50 -8.67
N PHE A 8 -0.65 -14.26 -8.90
CA PHE A 8 -0.18 -13.50 -10.05
C PHE A 8 1.26 -13.02 -9.81
N SER A 9 2.13 -13.16 -10.81
CA SER A 9 3.53 -12.72 -10.74
C SER A 9 3.65 -11.21 -10.89
N TRP A 10 3.36 -10.47 -9.82
CA TRP A 10 3.53 -9.03 -9.79
C TRP A 10 5.01 -8.65 -9.92
N GLY A 11 5.29 -7.66 -10.77
CA GLY A 11 6.53 -6.88 -10.69
C GLY A 11 6.43 -5.78 -9.61
N PRO A 12 7.35 -4.80 -9.61
CA PRO A 12 7.28 -3.69 -8.65
C PRO A 12 6.05 -2.79 -8.87
N ALA A 13 5.46 -2.78 -10.06
CA ALA A 13 4.38 -1.86 -10.45
C ALA A 13 2.96 -2.26 -9.96
N GLY A 14 2.83 -3.15 -8.97
CA GLY A 14 1.56 -3.50 -8.32
C GLY A 14 0.98 -2.39 -7.42
N VAL A 15 1.24 -1.12 -7.73
CA VAL A 15 0.90 0.06 -6.95
C VAL A 15 0.50 1.21 -7.89
N SER A 16 -0.45 2.04 -7.45
CA SER A 16 -0.85 3.27 -8.15
C SER A 16 -1.45 4.26 -7.14
N THR A 17 -1.33 5.55 -7.44
CA THR A 17 -1.87 6.64 -6.59
C THR A 17 -2.89 7.45 -7.38
N ALA A 18 -4.00 7.83 -6.74
CA ALA A 18 -5.06 8.61 -7.36
C ALA A 18 -5.77 9.52 -6.33
N LEU A 19 -6.40 10.57 -6.83
CA LEU A 19 -7.28 11.42 -6.05
C LEU A 19 -8.69 10.80 -6.02
N PHE A 20 -9.17 10.43 -4.85
CA PHE A 20 -10.52 9.89 -4.69
C PHE A 20 -11.47 10.95 -4.14
N THR A 21 -12.68 11.01 -4.68
CA THR A 21 -13.76 11.87 -4.17
C THR A 21 -14.89 11.00 -3.64
N GLY A 22 -15.36 11.33 -2.44
CA GLY A 22 -16.34 10.53 -1.72
C GLY A 22 -16.73 11.12 -0.38
N VAL A 23 -17.38 10.29 0.44
CA VAL A 23 -17.78 10.63 1.81
C VAL A 23 -16.89 9.87 2.78
N VAL A 24 -16.46 10.51 3.87
CA VAL A 24 -15.68 9.84 4.92
C VAL A 24 -16.56 8.75 5.55
N MET A 25 -16.04 7.53 5.66
CA MET A 25 -16.81 6.37 6.13
C MET A 25 -17.27 6.57 7.58
N LYS A 26 -16.47 7.30 8.39
CA LYS A 26 -16.81 7.73 9.75
C LYS A 26 -18.23 8.31 9.83
N ASP A 27 -18.56 9.29 8.99
CA ASP A 27 -19.85 10.02 9.06
C ASP A 27 -21.05 9.08 8.84
N ILE A 28 -20.88 8.07 7.97
CA ILE A 28 -21.90 7.05 7.71
C ILE A 28 -22.05 6.10 8.90
N ILE A 29 -20.93 5.67 9.48
CA ILE A 29 -20.90 4.72 10.60
C ILE A 29 -21.42 5.39 11.89
N GLU A 30 -21.07 6.65 12.15
CA GLU A 30 -21.60 7.43 13.28
C GLU A 30 -23.13 7.51 13.26
N ARG A 31 -23.70 7.71 12.06
CA ARG A 31 -25.15 7.78 11.87
C ARG A 31 -25.85 6.45 12.19
N ALA A 32 -25.15 5.33 12.05
CA ALA A 32 -25.65 4.00 12.41
C ALA A 32 -25.58 3.71 13.92
N LYS A 33 -24.94 4.59 14.72
CA LYS A 33 -24.80 4.47 16.19
C LYS A 33 -24.27 3.10 16.64
N PRO A 34 -23.00 2.79 16.36
CA PRO A 34 -22.41 1.49 16.69
C PRO A 34 -22.58 1.13 18.17
N LEU A 35 -22.89 -0.14 18.44
CA LEU A 35 -22.94 -0.65 19.81
C LEU A 35 -21.55 -0.58 20.46
N ARG A 36 -21.46 -0.35 21.78
CA ARG A 36 -20.19 -0.28 22.53
C ARG A 36 -19.29 -1.52 22.35
N LYS A 37 -19.88 -2.68 22.07
CA LYS A 37 -19.16 -3.95 21.85
C LYS A 37 -18.62 -4.12 20.42
N ALA A 38 -18.98 -3.24 19.50
CA ALA A 38 -18.53 -3.31 18.12
C ALA A 38 -17.05 -2.98 18.01
N LYS A 39 -16.34 -3.71 17.15
CA LYS A 39 -14.89 -3.57 16.95
C LYS A 39 -14.48 -3.55 15.48
N TYR A 40 -15.35 -3.99 14.56
CA TYR A 40 -15.05 -4.10 13.14
C TYR A 40 -16.17 -3.53 12.27
N VAL A 41 -15.79 -3.09 11.08
CA VAL A 41 -16.68 -2.79 9.96
C VAL A 41 -16.37 -3.80 8.86
N CYS A 42 -17.25 -4.77 8.69
CA CYS A 42 -17.23 -5.70 7.58
C CYS A 42 -17.81 -5.03 6.33
N MET A 43 -17.20 -5.30 5.19
CA MET A 43 -17.55 -4.76 3.88
C MET A 43 -17.80 -5.93 2.92
N GLU A 44 -18.88 -5.85 2.14
CA GLU A 44 -19.22 -6.84 1.11
C GLU A 44 -19.42 -6.15 -0.23
N GLY A 45 -18.78 -6.66 -1.28
CA GLY A 45 -18.91 -6.23 -2.67
C GLY A 45 -20.07 -6.91 -3.40
N ALA A 46 -20.36 -6.45 -4.61
CA ALA A 46 -21.40 -7.03 -5.48
C ALA A 46 -20.89 -8.16 -6.38
N ASP A 47 -19.58 -8.35 -6.47
CA ASP A 47 -18.94 -9.31 -7.36
C ASP A 47 -19.07 -10.73 -6.81
N LYS A 48 -19.63 -11.63 -7.63
CA LYS A 48 -19.79 -13.03 -7.32
C LYS A 48 -18.57 -13.80 -7.81
N LEU A 49 -17.78 -14.30 -6.88
CA LEU A 49 -16.57 -15.08 -7.10
C LEU A 49 -16.84 -16.58 -6.76
N PRO A 50 -15.89 -17.50 -7.01
CA PRO A 50 -16.12 -18.94 -6.78
C PRO A 50 -16.55 -19.31 -5.35
N ASN A 51 -16.13 -18.54 -4.34
CA ASN A 51 -16.45 -18.78 -2.93
C ASN A 51 -17.46 -17.76 -2.35
N GLY A 52 -18.29 -17.17 -3.21
CA GLY A 52 -19.31 -16.19 -2.82
C GLY A 52 -18.93 -14.76 -3.17
N TYR A 53 -19.54 -13.78 -2.49
CA TYR A 53 -19.22 -12.37 -2.70
C TYR A 53 -17.90 -11.99 -2.03
N TYR A 54 -17.11 -11.12 -2.67
CA TYR A 54 -15.92 -10.59 -2.01
C TYR A 54 -16.31 -9.84 -0.75
N GLY A 55 -15.67 -10.18 0.37
CA GLY A 55 -15.91 -9.50 1.63
C GLY A 55 -14.70 -9.54 2.54
N THR A 56 -14.60 -8.51 3.38
CA THR A 56 -13.50 -8.36 4.33
C THR A 56 -13.88 -7.42 5.45
N SER A 57 -12.96 -7.11 6.38
CA SER A 57 -13.23 -6.13 7.43
C SER A 57 -12.05 -5.23 7.69
N VAL A 58 -12.33 -4.10 8.34
CA VAL A 58 -11.34 -3.22 8.98
C VAL A 58 -11.78 -2.90 10.40
N LYS A 59 -10.83 -2.50 11.25
CA LYS A 59 -11.12 -2.17 12.64
C LYS A 59 -11.97 -0.90 12.72
N LEU A 60 -13.01 -0.93 13.54
CA LEU A 60 -13.93 0.19 13.74
C LEU A 60 -13.19 1.42 14.27
N ASN A 61 -12.24 1.28 15.20
CA ASN A 61 -11.47 2.42 15.71
C ASN A 61 -10.70 3.15 14.60
N TRP A 62 -10.23 2.44 13.58
CA TRP A 62 -9.57 3.04 12.41
C TRP A 62 -10.55 3.74 11.48
N VAL A 63 -11.77 3.20 11.30
CA VAL A 63 -12.83 3.88 10.55
C VAL A 63 -13.27 5.17 11.23
N MET A 64 -13.26 5.19 12.56
CA MET A 64 -13.65 6.35 13.37
C MET A 64 -12.53 7.39 13.53
N ASP A 65 -11.27 7.04 13.21
CA ASP A 65 -10.12 7.94 13.28
C ASP A 65 -10.10 8.87 12.06
N PRO A 66 -10.33 10.18 12.24
CA PRO A 66 -10.34 11.11 11.12
C PRO A 66 -8.97 11.22 10.43
N ASN A 67 -7.86 10.89 11.11
CA ASN A 67 -6.52 10.92 10.52
C ASN A 67 -6.31 9.83 9.48
N ARG A 68 -7.09 8.73 9.52
CA ARG A 68 -6.97 7.60 8.60
C ARG A 68 -7.65 7.80 7.25
N GLY A 69 -8.50 8.82 7.11
CA GLY A 69 -9.07 9.21 5.82
C GLY A 69 -9.86 8.11 5.09
N ILE A 70 -10.38 7.12 5.81
CA ILE A 70 -11.14 6.00 5.23
C ILE A 70 -12.45 6.53 4.64
N MET A 71 -12.70 6.25 3.36
CA MET A 71 -13.83 6.86 2.64
C MET A 71 -14.57 5.86 1.74
N LEU A 72 -15.79 6.25 1.39
CA LEU A 72 -16.60 5.66 0.34
C LEU A 72 -16.51 6.55 -0.90
N ALA A 73 -15.71 6.13 -1.88
CA ALA A 73 -15.42 6.90 -3.07
C ALA A 73 -16.36 6.54 -4.22
N HIS A 74 -16.80 7.58 -4.95
CA HIS A 74 -17.59 7.45 -6.19
C HIS A 74 -16.92 8.12 -7.40
N LYS A 75 -15.82 8.86 -7.20
CA LYS A 75 -14.93 9.34 -8.28
C LYS A 75 -13.47 9.01 -8.02
N MET A 76 -12.70 8.92 -9.11
CA MET A 76 -11.25 8.75 -9.13
C MET A 76 -10.70 9.70 -10.19
N ASN A 77 -9.77 10.58 -9.80
CA ASN A 77 -9.18 11.64 -10.63
C ASN A 77 -10.23 12.54 -11.31
N GLY A 78 -11.27 12.94 -10.58
CA GLY A 78 -12.33 13.83 -11.06
C GLY A 78 -13.43 13.14 -11.88
N GLU A 79 -13.20 11.92 -12.34
CA GLU A 79 -14.15 11.14 -13.14
C GLU A 79 -14.92 10.13 -12.30
N MET A 80 -16.13 9.77 -12.74
CA MET A 80 -16.87 8.64 -12.15
C MET A 80 -16.01 7.37 -12.20
N LEU A 81 -16.08 6.55 -11.15
CA LEU A 81 -15.36 5.27 -11.13
C LEU A 81 -15.65 4.45 -12.39
N ARG A 82 -14.58 3.90 -12.99
CA ARG A 82 -14.68 2.88 -14.05
C ARG A 82 -15.11 1.53 -13.46
N PRO A 83 -15.71 0.62 -14.25
CA PRO A 83 -16.10 -0.71 -13.77
C PRO A 83 -14.99 -1.44 -13.00
N ASP A 84 -13.77 -1.48 -13.54
CA ASP A 84 -12.62 -2.15 -12.90
C ASP A 84 -12.19 -1.52 -11.56
N HIS A 85 -12.56 -0.25 -11.35
CA HIS A 85 -12.28 0.49 -10.12
C HIS A 85 -13.49 0.58 -9.18
N GLY A 86 -14.54 -0.22 -9.41
CA GLY A 86 -15.62 -0.39 -8.44
C GLY A 86 -16.85 0.48 -8.67
N LYS A 87 -17.13 0.91 -9.91
CA LYS A 87 -18.36 1.66 -10.24
C LYS A 87 -19.62 1.01 -9.65
N PRO A 88 -20.52 1.73 -8.97
CA PRO A 88 -20.50 3.18 -8.75
C PRO A 88 -19.83 3.61 -7.43
N LEU A 89 -19.47 2.68 -6.54
CA LEU A 89 -19.00 2.98 -5.19
C LEU A 89 -18.00 1.93 -4.70
N ARG A 90 -16.91 2.39 -4.10
CA ARG A 90 -15.93 1.53 -3.42
C ARG A 90 -15.54 2.09 -2.06
N ALA A 91 -15.04 1.23 -1.18
CA ALA A 91 -14.20 1.68 -0.08
C ALA A 91 -12.80 2.05 -0.60
N VAL A 92 -12.21 3.10 -0.01
CA VAL A 92 -10.80 3.46 -0.16
C VAL A 92 -10.24 3.57 1.24
N ILE A 93 -9.20 2.77 1.52
CA ILE A 93 -8.62 2.62 2.86
C ILE A 93 -7.13 2.97 2.78
N PRO A 94 -6.78 4.24 3.02
CA PRO A 94 -5.41 4.72 2.90
C PRO A 94 -4.43 3.96 3.81
N GLY A 95 -3.21 3.71 3.32
CA GLY A 95 -2.15 3.04 4.07
C GLY A 95 -2.34 1.53 4.30
N GLN A 96 -3.40 0.91 3.77
CA GLN A 96 -3.65 -0.53 3.83
C GLN A 96 -3.51 -1.21 2.46
N ILE A 97 -3.36 -2.53 2.47
CA ILE A 97 -3.37 -3.32 1.23
C ILE A 97 -4.67 -3.11 0.43
N GLY A 98 -4.54 -3.21 -0.90
CA GLY A 98 -5.67 -3.04 -1.82
C GLY A 98 -6.86 -3.95 -1.55
N GLY A 99 -6.63 -5.16 -1.01
CA GLY A 99 -7.69 -6.11 -0.65
C GLY A 99 -8.68 -5.56 0.38
N ARG A 100 -8.29 -4.65 1.28
CA ARG A 100 -9.24 -4.06 2.24
C ARG A 100 -10.15 -2.99 1.61
N SER A 101 -9.76 -2.44 0.45
CA SER A 101 -10.53 -1.42 -0.28
C SER A 101 -11.59 -2.05 -1.20
N VAL A 102 -12.65 -2.61 -0.61
CA VAL A 102 -13.73 -3.35 -1.31
C VAL A 102 -14.36 -2.53 -2.45
N LYS A 103 -14.36 -3.10 -3.66
CA LYS A 103 -15.00 -2.53 -4.85
C LYS A 103 -16.47 -2.96 -4.94
N TRP A 104 -17.25 -2.22 -5.73
CA TRP A 104 -18.67 -2.50 -5.98
C TRP A 104 -19.46 -2.67 -4.66
N LEU A 105 -19.21 -1.78 -3.70
CA LEU A 105 -19.63 -1.93 -2.32
C LEU A 105 -21.16 -2.03 -2.20
N LYS A 106 -21.63 -3.04 -1.45
CA LYS A 106 -23.06 -3.29 -1.19
C LYS A 106 -23.45 -3.21 0.27
N LYS A 107 -22.62 -3.70 1.19
CA LYS A 107 -22.95 -3.73 2.62
C LYS A 107 -21.80 -3.21 3.47
N LEU A 108 -22.17 -2.49 4.53
CA LEU A 108 -21.35 -2.22 5.70
C LEU A 108 -22.04 -2.89 6.89
N ILE A 109 -21.32 -3.76 7.59
CA ILE A 109 -21.86 -4.57 8.69
C ILE A 109 -20.96 -4.36 9.90
N ILE A 110 -21.53 -3.82 10.98
CA ILE A 110 -20.77 -3.50 12.20
C ILE A 110 -20.81 -4.71 13.13
N THR A 111 -19.66 -5.25 13.47
CA THR A 111 -19.54 -6.53 14.19
C THR A 111 -18.59 -6.43 15.39
N ALA A 112 -18.69 -7.38 16.31
CA ALA A 112 -17.75 -7.52 17.43
C ALA A 112 -16.46 -8.26 17.03
N GLU A 113 -16.53 -9.11 16.01
CA GLU A 113 -15.44 -9.94 15.51
C GLU A 113 -15.09 -9.59 14.05
N PRO A 114 -13.89 -9.93 13.55
CA PRO A 114 -13.52 -9.77 12.15
C PRO A 114 -14.48 -10.48 11.20
N SER A 115 -14.39 -10.15 9.91
CA SER A 115 -15.19 -10.83 8.87
C SER A 115 -14.91 -12.33 8.83
N ASP A 116 -15.97 -13.13 8.80
CA ASP A 116 -15.95 -14.57 8.55
C ASP A 116 -16.02 -14.92 7.05
N ASN A 117 -15.94 -13.91 6.17
CA ASN A 117 -15.98 -14.11 4.72
C ASN A 117 -14.78 -14.95 4.26
N TRP A 118 -15.02 -15.87 3.32
CA TRP A 118 -14.00 -16.77 2.79
C TRP A 118 -12.73 -16.03 2.32
N TYR A 119 -12.89 -14.89 1.63
CA TYR A 119 -11.79 -14.06 1.12
C TYR A 119 -11.04 -13.28 2.21
N HIS A 120 -11.63 -13.11 3.41
CA HIS A 120 -10.92 -12.56 4.56
C HIS A 120 -10.06 -13.60 5.28
N ILE A 121 -10.53 -14.86 5.30
CA ILE A 121 -9.85 -15.96 5.96
C ILE A 121 -8.70 -16.48 5.07
N TYR A 122 -8.99 -16.87 3.83
CA TYR A 122 -8.08 -17.66 2.98
C TYR A 122 -7.24 -16.85 1.98
N ASP A 123 -7.22 -15.52 2.09
CA ASP A 123 -6.45 -14.63 1.22
C ASP A 123 -5.91 -13.43 2.03
N ASN A 124 -4.96 -12.69 1.45
CA ASN A 124 -4.39 -11.46 2.02
C ASN A 124 -3.79 -11.65 3.42
N ARG A 125 -2.96 -12.69 3.58
CA ARG A 125 -2.22 -13.01 4.81
C ARG A 125 -0.73 -13.23 4.52
N VAL A 126 0.13 -12.86 5.47
CA VAL A 126 1.54 -13.28 5.49
C VAL A 126 1.67 -14.33 6.60
N LEU A 127 1.72 -15.60 6.20
CA LEU A 127 1.92 -16.70 7.16
C LEU A 127 3.40 -16.80 7.57
N PRO A 128 3.70 -17.36 8.76
CA PRO A 128 5.07 -17.58 9.20
C PRO A 128 5.91 -18.38 8.20
N THR A 129 7.21 -18.08 8.09
CA THR A 129 8.13 -18.74 7.14
C THR A 129 8.26 -20.25 7.32
N THR A 130 7.92 -20.77 8.49
CA THR A 130 7.91 -22.21 8.80
C THR A 130 6.72 -22.95 8.22
N VAL A 131 5.70 -22.23 7.72
CA VAL A 131 4.50 -22.81 7.12
C VAL A 131 4.72 -22.95 5.62
N ASP A 132 4.81 -24.18 5.14
CA ASP A 132 4.89 -24.45 3.70
C ASP A 132 3.49 -24.53 3.05
N PRO A 133 3.40 -24.55 1.71
CA PRO A 133 2.12 -24.58 1.00
C PRO A 133 1.27 -25.83 1.27
N ASP A 134 1.87 -26.97 1.57
CA ASP A 134 1.13 -28.21 1.84
C ASP A 134 0.51 -28.16 3.24
N GLU A 135 1.25 -27.65 4.23
CA GLU A 135 0.72 -27.42 5.58
C GLU A 135 -0.39 -26.36 5.57
N ALA A 136 -0.19 -25.24 4.86
CA ALA A 136 -1.21 -24.20 4.71
C ALA A 136 -2.49 -24.73 4.04
N ALA A 137 -2.38 -25.71 3.13
CA ALA A 137 -3.53 -26.32 2.46
C ALA A 137 -4.29 -27.31 3.36
N LYS A 138 -3.59 -28.03 4.24
CA LYS A 138 -4.19 -29.07 5.11
C LYS A 138 -4.77 -28.49 6.40
N ASN A 139 -4.20 -27.42 6.93
CA ASN A 139 -4.53 -26.89 8.24
C ASN A 139 -5.14 -25.49 8.17
N ALA A 140 -6.47 -25.44 8.18
CA ALA A 140 -7.23 -24.18 8.11
C ALA A 140 -6.94 -23.20 9.25
N LYS A 141 -6.39 -23.66 10.39
CA LYS A 141 -6.12 -22.78 11.55
C LYS A 141 -5.10 -21.69 11.24
N TRP A 142 -4.16 -21.94 10.32
CA TRP A 142 -3.20 -20.93 9.87
C TRP A 142 -3.87 -19.71 9.25
N TRP A 143 -5.03 -19.90 8.62
CA TRP A 143 -5.81 -18.85 7.98
C TRP A 143 -6.78 -18.15 8.92
N MET A 144 -7.05 -18.70 10.11
CA MET A 144 -8.02 -18.15 11.05
C MET A 144 -7.38 -17.29 12.14
N ASP A 145 -6.05 -17.22 12.19
CA ASP A 145 -5.32 -16.39 13.14
C ASP A 145 -5.11 -14.96 12.59
N ASP A 146 -5.89 -14.01 13.12
CA ASP A 146 -5.89 -12.60 12.68
C ASP A 146 -4.53 -11.91 12.80
N ARG A 147 -3.57 -12.46 13.58
CA ARG A 147 -2.19 -11.96 13.64
C ARG A 147 -1.49 -11.99 12.28
N TYR A 148 -1.94 -12.84 11.36
CA TYR A 148 -1.37 -12.97 10.02
C TYR A 148 -2.18 -12.21 8.95
N ALA A 149 -3.34 -11.64 9.30
CA ALA A 149 -4.14 -10.85 8.38
C ALA A 149 -3.46 -9.52 8.06
N ILE A 150 -3.27 -9.22 6.77
CA ILE A 150 -2.60 -7.98 6.37
C ILE A 150 -3.59 -6.82 6.43
N TYR A 151 -3.22 -5.74 7.10
CA TYR A 151 -3.96 -4.48 7.10
C TYR A 151 -3.04 -3.37 6.57
N ASP A 152 -2.36 -2.65 7.47
CA ASP A 152 -1.40 -1.62 7.11
C ASP A 152 -0.21 -2.24 6.35
N LEU A 153 0.25 -1.54 5.30
CA LEU A 153 1.43 -1.92 4.52
C LEU A 153 2.73 -1.78 5.34
N SER A 154 3.74 -2.59 5.02
CA SER A 154 5.12 -2.37 5.45
C SER A 154 5.81 -1.30 4.59
N PRO A 155 6.91 -0.68 5.06
CA PRO A 155 7.73 0.17 4.22
C PRO A 155 8.26 -0.61 3.01
N ASN A 156 8.16 -0.02 1.81
CA ASN A 156 8.67 -0.60 0.58
C ASN A 156 9.25 0.47 -0.35
N SER A 157 10.15 0.05 -1.23
CA SER A 157 10.73 0.89 -2.27
C SER A 157 11.12 0.06 -3.50
N ALA A 158 11.19 0.71 -4.66
CA ALA A 158 11.72 0.11 -5.87
C ALA A 158 12.44 1.14 -6.72
N ILE A 159 13.50 0.69 -7.39
CA ILE A 159 14.23 1.46 -8.40
C ILE A 159 13.40 1.43 -9.69
N ALA A 160 13.16 2.60 -10.28
CA ALA A 160 12.51 2.75 -11.57
C ALA A 160 13.51 3.12 -12.69
N CYS A 161 14.58 3.84 -12.34
CA CYS A 161 15.69 4.14 -13.23
C CYS A 161 17.02 3.83 -12.52
N PRO A 162 17.91 3.02 -13.11
CA PRO A 162 17.83 2.50 -14.48
C PRO A 162 16.70 1.49 -14.71
N ALA A 163 16.14 1.51 -15.92
CA ALA A 163 15.15 0.53 -16.34
C ALA A 163 15.81 -0.84 -16.56
N HIS A 164 14.99 -1.90 -16.56
CA HIS A 164 15.48 -3.23 -16.90
C HIS A 164 16.08 -3.23 -18.32
N GLU A 165 17.29 -3.77 -18.46
CA GLU A 165 18.09 -3.79 -19.71
C GLU A 165 18.49 -2.40 -20.26
N GLU A 166 18.37 -1.33 -19.46
CA GLU A 166 18.90 -0.03 -19.83
C GLU A 166 20.45 -0.08 -19.91
N LYS A 167 21.01 0.49 -20.99
CA LYS A 167 22.46 0.51 -21.24
C LYS A 167 22.97 1.93 -21.22
N LEU A 168 24.01 2.16 -20.42
CA LEU A 168 24.69 3.45 -20.32
C LEU A 168 26.03 3.40 -21.07
N ALA A 169 26.14 4.14 -22.17
CA ALA A 169 27.38 4.18 -22.97
C ALA A 169 28.39 5.15 -22.33
N LEU A 170 29.40 4.61 -21.62
CA LEU A 170 30.33 5.40 -20.81
C LEU A 170 31.09 6.50 -21.57
N SER A 171 31.28 6.36 -22.89
CA SER A 171 31.98 7.36 -23.72
C SER A 171 31.12 8.57 -24.09
N THR A 172 29.79 8.46 -24.01
CA THR A 172 28.85 9.48 -24.49
C THR A 172 27.84 9.90 -23.42
N SER A 173 27.78 9.16 -22.32
CA SER A 173 26.88 9.44 -21.21
C SER A 173 27.40 10.62 -20.37
N PRO A 174 26.50 11.35 -19.68
CA PRO A 174 26.92 12.35 -18.71
C PRO A 174 27.82 11.75 -17.62
N ASN A 175 28.55 12.60 -16.90
CA ASN A 175 29.43 12.16 -15.81
C ASN A 175 28.66 11.63 -14.59
N SER A 176 27.35 11.85 -14.52
CA SER A 176 26.46 11.29 -13.50
C SER A 176 25.21 10.68 -14.13
N TYR A 177 24.60 9.77 -13.38
CA TYR A 177 23.34 9.15 -13.69
C TYR A 177 22.38 9.35 -12.52
N ASN A 178 21.16 9.79 -12.84
CA ASN A 178 20.11 10.03 -11.87
C ASN A 178 19.34 8.73 -11.56
N VAL A 179 19.82 7.98 -10.57
CA VAL A 179 19.13 6.79 -10.07
C VAL A 179 17.91 7.24 -9.28
N ARG A 180 16.73 6.73 -9.62
CA ARG A 180 15.47 7.18 -9.02
C ARG A 180 14.41 6.10 -8.96
N GLY A 181 13.44 6.32 -8.09
CA GLY A 181 12.35 5.39 -7.87
C GLY A 181 11.26 5.96 -6.99
N TYR A 182 10.48 5.08 -6.39
CA TYR A 182 9.42 5.43 -5.45
C TYR A 182 9.58 4.65 -4.15
N ALA A 183 8.89 5.13 -3.11
CA ALA A 183 8.75 4.45 -1.84
C ALA A 183 7.38 4.73 -1.22
N TYR A 184 6.91 3.83 -0.35
CA TYR A 184 5.69 3.99 0.43
C TYR A 184 5.82 3.27 1.78
N SER A 185 4.96 3.64 2.74
CA SER A 185 4.72 2.85 3.96
C SER A 185 3.22 2.84 4.26
N GLY A 186 2.78 1.96 5.15
CA GLY A 186 1.38 1.83 5.54
C GLY A 186 0.98 2.69 6.74
N GLY A 187 -0.30 2.62 7.09
CA GLY A 187 -0.84 3.23 8.31
C GLY A 187 -0.72 4.75 8.43
N GLY A 188 -0.36 5.45 7.35
CA GLY A 188 -0.12 6.89 7.35
C GLY A 188 1.32 7.28 7.72
N ARG A 189 2.24 6.33 7.84
CA ARG A 189 3.62 6.58 8.26
C ARG A 189 4.44 7.19 7.13
N ARG A 190 5.15 8.29 7.42
CA ARG A 190 6.06 8.92 6.46
C ARG A 190 7.31 8.07 6.26
N VAL A 191 7.70 7.88 5.00
CA VAL A 191 9.06 7.41 4.67
C VAL A 191 10.02 8.56 4.94
N THR A 192 10.88 8.42 5.95
CA THR A 192 11.79 9.50 6.39
C THR A 192 13.17 9.41 5.78
N ARG A 193 13.58 8.21 5.34
CA ARG A 193 14.91 7.95 4.76
C ARG A 193 14.81 6.97 3.60
N CYS A 194 15.53 7.29 2.53
CA CYS A 194 15.79 6.39 1.41
C CYS A 194 17.29 6.35 1.19
N GLU A 195 17.87 5.16 1.19
CA GLU A 195 19.31 4.94 1.16
C GLU A 195 19.67 4.02 0.02
N LEU A 196 20.73 4.35 -0.71
CA LEU A 196 21.28 3.53 -1.77
C LEU A 196 22.67 3.03 -1.41
N SER A 197 22.97 1.82 -1.83
CA SER A 197 24.28 1.17 -1.73
C SER A 197 24.74 0.74 -3.12
N LEU A 198 26.04 0.89 -3.37
CA LEU A 198 26.73 0.41 -4.57
C LEU A 198 27.74 -0.72 -4.27
N ASP A 199 27.74 -1.21 -3.02
CA ASP A 199 28.76 -2.13 -2.52
C ASP A 199 28.15 -3.29 -1.72
N LYS A 200 26.99 -3.78 -2.18
CA LYS A 200 26.24 -4.91 -1.58
C LYS A 200 25.75 -4.65 -0.14
N GLY A 201 25.58 -3.39 0.23
CA GLY A 201 24.98 -2.93 1.49
C GLY A 201 25.99 -2.59 2.58
N ARG A 202 27.28 -2.43 2.25
CA ARG A 202 28.32 -2.09 3.23
C ARG A 202 28.32 -0.60 3.56
N THR A 203 28.15 0.27 2.57
CA THR A 203 28.01 1.71 2.74
C THR A 203 26.72 2.21 2.11
N TRP A 204 26.18 3.30 2.68
CA TRP A 204 24.87 3.83 2.32
C TRP A 204 24.95 5.34 2.07
N ARG A 205 24.35 5.78 0.96
CA ARG A 205 24.21 7.18 0.58
C ARG A 205 22.75 7.59 0.69
N LEU A 206 22.50 8.76 1.28
CA LEU A 206 21.15 9.27 1.48
C LEU A 206 20.61 9.89 0.19
N ALA A 207 19.46 9.41 -0.27
CA ALA A 207 18.75 9.98 -1.43
C ALA A 207 17.91 11.20 -1.04
N LYS A 208 17.66 12.07 -2.02
CA LYS A 208 16.68 13.15 -1.88
C LYS A 208 15.28 12.58 -2.08
N ILE A 209 14.34 12.91 -1.19
CA ILE A 209 12.93 12.51 -1.28
C ILE A 209 12.07 13.72 -1.67
N ASP A 210 11.15 13.54 -2.62
CA ASP A 210 10.06 14.47 -2.97
C ASP A 210 8.71 13.89 -2.52
N TYR A 211 7.99 14.65 -1.70
CA TYR A 211 6.68 14.29 -1.16
C TYR A 211 5.60 15.07 -1.91
N ALA A 212 5.12 14.52 -3.03
CA ALA A 212 4.07 15.15 -3.81
C ALA A 212 2.79 15.43 -3.00
N GLU A 213 2.50 14.59 -2.01
CA GLU A 213 1.37 14.75 -1.08
C GLU A 213 1.39 16.08 -0.32
N ASP A 214 2.57 16.56 0.07
CA ASP A 214 2.69 17.80 0.85
C ASP A 214 2.32 19.04 0.02
N LYS A 215 2.43 18.95 -1.32
CA LYS A 215 1.93 20.00 -2.23
C LYS A 215 0.40 20.11 -2.17
N TYR A 216 -0.30 18.98 -1.97
CA TYR A 216 -1.75 18.95 -1.75
C TYR A 216 -2.12 19.41 -0.34
N ARG A 217 -1.29 19.11 0.66
CA ARG A 217 -1.46 19.63 2.03
C ARG A 217 -1.35 21.16 2.08
N ALA A 218 -0.44 21.73 1.29
CA ALA A 218 -0.22 23.16 1.16
C ALA A 218 -1.12 23.85 0.13
N PHE A 219 -2.07 23.13 -0.50
CA PHE A 219 -2.88 23.69 -1.57
C PHE A 219 -3.95 24.65 -1.02
N GLU A 220 -3.79 25.95 -1.29
CA GLU A 220 -4.56 27.04 -0.65
C GLU A 220 -6.06 27.00 -0.93
N ASP A 221 -6.46 26.68 -2.17
CA ASP A 221 -7.88 26.67 -2.56
C ASP A 221 -8.68 25.58 -1.83
N ARG A 222 -7.99 24.50 -1.40
CA ARG A 222 -8.57 23.34 -0.68
C ARG A 222 -9.81 22.74 -1.36
N GLN A 223 -10.02 23.01 -2.65
CA GLN A 223 -11.12 22.51 -3.46
C GLN A 223 -10.56 21.87 -4.71
N LEU A 224 -10.96 20.63 -4.98
CA LEU A 224 -10.54 19.91 -6.17
C LEU A 224 -11.67 19.00 -6.64
N TYR A 225 -11.94 19.01 -7.94
CA TYR A 225 -13.01 18.22 -8.56
C TYR A 225 -14.41 18.41 -7.95
N GLY A 226 -14.69 19.62 -7.44
CA GLY A 226 -15.97 19.99 -6.85
C GLY A 226 -16.18 19.47 -5.42
N ALA A 227 -15.10 19.12 -4.71
CA ALA A 227 -15.14 18.72 -3.31
C ALA A 227 -13.96 19.29 -2.51
N ARG A 228 -14.11 19.32 -1.18
CA ARG A 228 -13.05 19.73 -0.26
C ARG A 228 -11.89 18.72 -0.30
N LEU A 229 -10.68 19.24 -0.49
CA LEU A 229 -9.43 18.53 -0.26
C LEU A 229 -9.12 18.50 1.23
N ASP A 230 -9.51 17.40 1.90
CA ASP A 230 -9.39 17.25 3.35
C ASP A 230 -8.02 16.67 3.77
N MET A 231 -6.97 17.47 3.59
CA MET A 231 -5.57 17.05 3.84
C MET A 231 -4.78 18.03 4.70
N ASP A 232 -5.15 19.31 4.70
CA ASP A 232 -4.38 20.43 5.28
C ASP A 232 -4.04 20.27 6.76
N TRP A 233 -4.92 19.62 7.52
CA TRP A 233 -4.77 19.43 8.97
C TRP A 233 -4.13 18.10 9.36
N ARG A 234 -4.01 17.15 8.42
CA ARG A 234 -3.47 15.81 8.72
C ARG A 234 -1.95 15.87 8.73
N GLU A 235 -1.31 15.00 9.51
CA GLU A 235 0.14 14.79 9.46
C GLU A 235 0.51 13.47 8.77
N THR A 236 -0.49 12.61 8.52
CA THR A 236 -0.31 11.32 7.86
C THR A 236 0.16 11.45 6.41
N SER A 237 0.89 10.43 5.95
CA SER A 237 1.33 10.23 4.57
C SER A 237 0.66 8.99 3.99
N PHE A 238 -0.27 9.18 3.05
CA PHE A 238 -0.99 8.10 2.39
C PHE A 238 -0.57 7.87 0.94
N CYS A 239 0.16 8.81 0.36
CA CYS A 239 0.71 8.68 -0.97
C CYS A 239 2.15 8.18 -0.90
N TRP A 240 2.58 7.50 -1.96
CA TRP A 240 4.00 7.26 -2.17
C TRP A 240 4.80 8.57 -2.26
N CYS A 241 6.09 8.49 -1.97
CA CYS A 241 7.06 9.53 -2.27
C CYS A 241 8.00 9.07 -3.39
N PHE A 242 8.63 10.02 -4.06
CA PHE A 242 9.65 9.73 -5.07
C PHE A 242 11.02 10.07 -4.50
N TRP A 243 12.03 9.31 -4.89
CA TRP A 243 13.39 9.56 -4.43
C TRP A 243 14.37 9.54 -5.61
N ASN A 244 15.47 10.26 -5.46
CA ASN A 244 16.57 10.25 -6.42
C ASN A 244 17.94 10.45 -5.76
N LEU A 245 18.97 9.94 -6.42
CA LEU A 245 20.37 10.14 -6.08
C LEU A 245 21.20 10.22 -7.38
N GLU A 246 21.94 11.32 -7.53
CA GLU A 246 22.96 11.44 -8.58
C GLU A 246 24.19 10.59 -8.19
N ILE A 247 24.55 9.66 -9.06
CA ILE A 247 25.70 8.78 -8.88
C ILE A 247 26.64 8.97 -10.06
N SER A 248 27.95 9.08 -9.83
CA SER A 248 28.88 9.25 -10.94
C SER A 248 28.90 7.99 -11.81
N THR A 249 29.06 8.16 -13.12
CA THR A 249 29.12 7.03 -14.05
C THR A 249 30.39 6.20 -13.86
N ALA A 250 31.45 6.82 -13.34
CA ALA A 250 32.65 6.11 -12.89
C ALA A 250 32.37 5.18 -11.70
N GLU A 251 31.64 5.64 -10.68
CA GLU A 251 31.23 4.77 -9.56
C GLU A 251 30.31 3.64 -10.04
N LEU A 252 29.33 3.93 -10.90
CA LEU A 252 28.41 2.92 -11.43
C LEU A 252 29.13 1.84 -12.26
N LYS A 253 30.19 2.22 -12.98
CA LYS A 253 31.02 1.28 -13.74
C LYS A 253 31.69 0.25 -12.83
N GLU A 254 32.13 0.67 -11.65
CA GLU A 254 32.82 -0.20 -10.69
C GLU A 254 31.86 -0.94 -9.73
N ALA A 255 30.56 -0.59 -9.75
CA ALA A 255 29.55 -1.21 -8.91
C ALA A 255 28.99 -2.50 -9.53
N ASP A 256 28.88 -3.55 -8.72
CA ASP A 256 28.24 -4.81 -9.14
C ASP A 256 26.70 -4.74 -9.07
N ASP A 257 26.16 -3.91 -8.20
CA ASP A 257 24.73 -3.77 -7.94
C ASP A 257 24.34 -2.38 -7.44
N ILE A 258 23.05 -2.08 -7.53
CA ILE A 258 22.43 -0.93 -6.87
C ILE A 258 21.36 -1.49 -5.92
N VAL A 259 21.54 -1.27 -4.62
CA VAL A 259 20.58 -1.68 -3.59
C VAL A 259 19.90 -0.44 -3.03
N VAL A 260 18.57 -0.47 -2.90
CA VAL A 260 17.80 0.57 -2.22
C VAL A 260 17.11 0.00 -0.99
N ARG A 261 17.03 0.79 0.08
CA ARG A 261 16.14 0.53 1.22
C ARG A 261 15.52 1.83 1.72
N VAL A 262 14.39 1.70 2.40
CA VAL A 262 13.76 2.82 3.11
C VAL A 262 13.52 2.52 4.58
N MET A 263 13.43 3.59 5.35
CA MET A 263 13.00 3.59 6.75
C MET A 263 11.87 4.60 6.93
N ASP A 264 10.81 4.18 7.60
CA ASP A 264 9.69 5.05 7.97
C ASP A 264 9.87 5.71 9.34
N GLU A 265 8.97 6.61 9.70
CA GLU A 265 9.01 7.39 10.95
C GLU A 265 8.91 6.54 12.22
N ALA A 266 8.47 5.28 12.12
CA ALA A 266 8.49 4.31 13.22
C ALA A 266 9.85 3.58 13.33
N MET A 267 10.84 4.01 12.56
CA MET A 267 12.16 3.41 12.44
C MET A 267 12.13 1.97 11.88
N CYS A 268 11.04 1.57 11.22
CA CYS A 268 10.96 0.28 10.54
C CYS A 268 11.74 0.36 9.22
N VAL A 269 12.71 -0.54 9.05
CA VAL A 269 13.55 -0.64 7.85
C VAL A 269 13.15 -1.85 7.00
N GLN A 270 13.24 -1.72 5.67
CA GLN A 270 13.10 -2.87 4.78
C GLN A 270 14.17 -3.94 5.10
N PRO A 271 13.78 -5.23 5.22
CA PRO A 271 14.73 -6.29 5.54
C PRO A 271 15.66 -6.58 4.36
N ARG A 272 16.90 -6.99 4.67
CA ARG A 272 17.86 -7.45 3.65
C ARG A 272 17.47 -8.81 3.08
N ASP A 273 16.96 -9.69 3.94
CA ASP A 273 16.62 -11.07 3.59
C ASP A 273 15.14 -11.19 3.25
N MET A 274 14.85 -12.07 2.29
CA MET A 274 13.48 -12.35 1.87
C MET A 274 12.72 -13.07 2.98
N TYR A 275 11.58 -12.51 3.38
CA TYR A 275 10.58 -13.22 4.17
C TYR A 275 9.65 -13.99 3.23
N TRP A 276 10.06 -15.19 2.80
CA TRP A 276 9.23 -16.00 1.90
C TRP A 276 7.99 -16.54 2.65
N SER A 277 6.80 -16.36 2.06
CA SER A 277 5.53 -16.87 2.59
C SER A 277 4.73 -17.56 1.47
N VAL A 278 3.62 -18.21 1.84
CA VAL A 278 2.85 -19.09 0.94
C VAL A 278 2.08 -18.36 -0.17
N LEU A 279 1.79 -17.06 0.02
CA LEU A 279 1.12 -16.16 -0.93
C LEU A 279 2.12 -15.15 -1.50
#